data_AF-A0A6I4MGX8-F1
#
_entry.id   AF-A0A6I4MGX8-F1
#
_cell.length_a   1.000
_cell.length_b   1.000
_cell.length_c   1.000
_cell.angle_alpha   90.00
_cell.angle_beta   90.00
_cell.angle_gamma   90.00
#
_symmetry.space_group_name_H-M   'P 1'
#
loop_
_entity.id
_entity.type
_entity.pdbx_description
1 polymer ?
#
loop_
_entity_poly.entity_id
_entity_poly.type
_entity_poly.pdbx_seq_one_letter_code
_entity_poly.pdbx_strand_id
1 'polypeptide(L)'
;MAGLHEVMEAVRGCFARIEPWVQAREYVRAVSSDLPERNGWTTPTGPHDTPPAEPGHTPLTVAALKTLVNALHPRHHSIEHTIHWQNWRDRHRARARWHHQRTRLRRPPQHAYPQLT
;
A
#
# COMPACT_ATOMS: atom_id res chain seq x y z
N MET A 1 2.55 -18.21 -13.06
CA MET A 1 2.66 -16.75 -13.28
C MET A 1 2.24 -16.29 -14.69
N ALA A 2 1.65 -17.14 -15.54
CA ALA A 2 1.25 -16.76 -16.91
C ALA A 2 0.04 -15.79 -16.98
N GLY A 3 -0.92 -15.90 -16.05
CA GLY A 3 -2.16 -15.11 -16.12
C GLY A 3 -2.04 -13.60 -15.81
N LEU A 4 -1.05 -13.18 -15.00
CA LEU A 4 -0.85 -11.75 -14.70
C LEU A 4 -0.47 -10.95 -15.95
N HIS A 5 0.46 -11.50 -16.74
CA HIS A 5 0.93 -10.84 -17.95
C HIS A 5 -0.21 -10.72 -18.97
N GLU A 6 -0.96 -11.81 -19.17
CA GLU A 6 -2.12 -11.84 -20.05
C GLU A 6 -3.17 -10.80 -19.67
N VAL A 7 -3.53 -10.70 -18.40
CA VAL A 7 -4.47 -9.68 -17.89
C VAL A 7 -3.91 -8.27 -18.08
N MET A 8 -2.63 -8.04 -17.76
CA MET A 8 -2.01 -6.71 -17.87
C MET A 8 -1.83 -6.24 -19.33
N GLU A 9 -1.64 -7.18 -20.27
CA GLU A 9 -1.66 -6.88 -21.70
C GLU A 9 -3.07 -6.59 -22.22
N ALA A 10 -4.08 -7.35 -21.76
CA ALA A 10 -5.47 -7.12 -22.14
C ALA A 10 -5.98 -5.72 -21.76
N VAL A 11 -5.50 -5.17 -20.64
CA VAL A 11 -5.84 -3.81 -20.19
C VAL A 11 -4.87 -2.72 -20.66
N ARG A 12 -3.86 -3.06 -21.48
CA ARG A 12 -2.83 -2.09 -21.91
C ARG A 12 -3.43 -0.86 -22.59
N GLY A 13 -4.45 -1.05 -23.42
CA GLY A 13 -5.14 0.02 -24.14
C GLY A 13 -5.85 1.04 -23.24
N CYS A 14 -6.03 0.73 -21.96
CA CYS A 14 -6.63 1.65 -20.99
C CYS A 14 -5.60 2.66 -20.43
N PHE A 15 -4.30 2.48 -20.72
CA PHE A 15 -3.22 3.37 -20.28
C PHE A 15 -2.71 4.21 -21.45
N ALA A 16 -2.81 5.54 -21.32
CA ALA A 16 -2.23 6.46 -22.30
C ALA A 16 -0.70 6.55 -22.21
N ARG A 17 -0.10 6.15 -21.08
CA ARG A 17 1.33 6.33 -20.76
C ARG A 17 1.93 5.05 -20.17
N ILE A 18 3.25 4.89 -20.33
CA ILE A 18 3.97 3.67 -19.91
C ILE A 18 4.20 3.61 -18.41
N GLU A 19 4.47 4.74 -17.74
CA GLU A 19 4.76 4.75 -16.30
C GLU A 19 3.56 4.29 -15.45
N PRO A 20 2.32 4.76 -15.71
CA PRO A 20 1.15 4.26 -14.99
C PRO A 20 0.86 2.78 -15.26
N TRP A 21 1.20 2.27 -16.45
CA TRP A 21 1.09 0.84 -16.80
C TRP A 21 2.10 0.00 -16.01
N VAL A 22 3.36 0.44 -15.92
CA VAL A 22 4.38 -0.22 -15.08
C VAL A 22 3.95 -0.22 -13.61
N GLN A 23 3.44 0.91 -13.11
CA GLN A 23 2.96 1.02 -11.73
C GLN A 23 1.76 0.10 -11.45
N ALA A 24 0.78 0.04 -12.36
CA ALA A 24 -0.35 -0.88 -12.26
C ALA A 24 0.11 -2.34 -12.25
N ARG A 25 1.05 -2.69 -13.14
CA ARG A 25 1.61 -4.04 -13.23
C ARG A 25 2.31 -4.43 -11.93
N GLU A 26 3.13 -3.56 -11.35
CA GLU A 26 3.77 -3.81 -10.06
C GLU A 26 2.74 -3.94 -8.93
N TYR A 27 1.66 -3.15 -8.99
CA TYR A 27 0.57 -3.25 -8.03
C TYR A 27 -0.11 -4.63 -8.10
N VAL A 28 -0.54 -5.05 -9.28
CA VAL A 28 -1.20 -6.36 -9.46
C VAL A 28 -0.21 -7.50 -9.19
N ARG A 29 1.08 -7.34 -9.52
CA ARG A 29 2.12 -8.30 -9.15
C ARG A 29 2.29 -8.43 -7.64
N ALA A 30 2.33 -7.31 -6.92
CA ALA A 30 2.35 -7.32 -5.45
C ALA A 30 1.09 -7.99 -4.91
N VAL A 31 -0.06 -7.76 -5.57
CA VAL A 31 -1.35 -8.34 -5.21
C VAL A 31 -1.39 -9.85 -5.35
N SER A 32 -0.82 -10.36 -6.44
CA SER A 32 -0.85 -11.77 -6.78
C SER A 32 0.32 -12.57 -6.20
N SER A 33 1.32 -11.94 -5.59
CA SER A 33 2.34 -12.67 -4.83
C SER A 33 1.78 -13.08 -3.47
N ASP A 34 1.71 -14.40 -3.20
CA ASP A 34 1.26 -14.98 -1.93
C ASP A 34 1.89 -14.30 -0.69
N LEU A 35 1.03 -13.97 0.29
CA LEU A 35 1.29 -14.01 1.75
C LEU A 35 2.26 -12.94 2.37
N PRO A 36 2.22 -12.74 3.71
CA PRO A 36 2.23 -11.46 4.44
C PRO A 36 3.58 -10.73 4.51
N GLU A 37 4.60 -11.25 3.83
CA GLU A 37 5.99 -10.79 3.95
C GLU A 37 6.30 -9.59 3.05
N ARG A 38 5.48 -9.33 2.02
CA ARG A 38 5.66 -8.17 1.14
C ARG A 38 4.89 -6.92 1.57
N ASN A 39 4.41 -6.88 2.81
CA ASN A 39 3.59 -5.76 3.26
C ASN A 39 4.37 -4.44 3.49
N GLY A 40 5.65 -4.33 3.11
CA GLY A 40 6.37 -3.06 3.05
C GLY A 40 6.33 -2.23 4.34
N TRP A 41 6.00 -2.84 5.48
CA TRP A 41 5.88 -2.14 6.74
C TRP A 41 7.28 -1.84 7.24
N THR A 42 7.77 -0.65 6.98
CA THR A 42 8.68 -0.07 7.95
C THR A 42 7.84 0.29 9.16
N THR A 43 7.98 -0.44 10.25
CA THR A 43 7.39 -0.07 11.55
C THR A 43 8.53 0.49 12.38
N PRO A 44 8.35 1.59 13.15
CA PRO A 44 9.38 2.01 14.06
C PRO A 44 9.60 0.94 15.12
N THR A 45 10.85 0.62 15.41
CA THR A 45 11.28 -0.26 16.50
C THR A 45 11.49 0.54 17.78
N GLY A 46 11.83 1.82 17.65
CA GLY A 46 12.11 2.72 18.77
C GLY A 46 11.49 4.12 18.64
N PRO A 47 11.43 4.88 19.74
CA PRO A 47 10.87 6.24 19.80
C PRO A 47 11.74 7.30 19.09
N HIS A 48 12.99 6.97 18.81
CA HIS A 48 13.99 7.83 18.18
C HIS A 48 14.25 7.48 16.72
N ASP A 49 13.56 6.47 16.18
CA ASP A 49 13.72 6.09 14.79
C ASP A 49 13.32 7.25 13.88
N THR A 50 13.99 7.30 12.72
CA THR A 50 13.70 8.23 11.64
C THR A 50 12.68 7.59 10.69
N PRO A 51 11.66 8.34 10.21
CA PRO A 51 10.74 7.80 9.23
C PRO A 51 11.51 7.40 7.95
N PRO A 52 11.17 6.27 7.32
CA PRO A 52 11.71 5.93 6.01
C PRO A 52 11.34 7.00 4.97
N ALA A 53 12.25 7.26 4.04
CA ALA A 53 12.01 8.17 2.91
C ALA A 53 10.78 7.71 2.10
N GLU A 54 10.67 6.40 1.87
CA GLU A 54 9.52 5.77 1.24
C GLU A 54 8.87 4.77 2.22
N PRO A 55 7.71 5.10 2.81
CA PRO A 55 7.08 4.32 3.89
C PRO A 55 6.42 3.02 3.43
N GLY A 56 6.68 2.60 2.18
CA GLY A 56 5.98 1.51 1.53
C GLY A 56 4.56 1.89 1.08
N HIS A 57 3.92 0.95 0.38
CA HIS A 57 2.50 1.04 0.03
C HIS A 57 1.68 0.34 1.12
N THR A 58 0.44 0.79 1.33
CA THR A 58 -0.51 0.15 2.26
C THR A 58 -0.65 -1.32 1.86
N PRO A 59 -0.78 -2.25 2.84
CA PRO A 59 -0.98 -3.66 2.56
C PRO A 59 -2.14 -3.85 1.62
N LEU A 60 -2.03 -4.97 0.95
CA LEU A 60 -2.84 -5.37 -0.15
C LEU A 60 -4.28 -5.64 0.28
N THR A 61 -5.13 -4.62 0.20
CA THR A 61 -6.53 -4.73 0.61
C THR A 61 -7.42 -4.96 -0.59
N VAL A 62 -8.47 -5.75 -0.41
CA VAL A 62 -9.58 -5.90 -1.37
C VAL A 62 -10.09 -4.54 -1.86
N ALA A 63 -10.03 -3.51 -1.00
CA ALA A 63 -10.40 -2.15 -1.35
C ALA A 63 -9.58 -1.57 -2.51
N ALA A 64 -8.27 -1.84 -2.55
CA ALA A 64 -7.42 -1.30 -3.62
C ALA A 64 -7.55 -2.08 -4.93
N LEU A 65 -7.77 -3.40 -4.85
CA LEU A 65 -8.21 -4.20 -6.00
C LEU A 65 -9.52 -3.67 -6.59
N LYS A 66 -10.53 -3.40 -5.74
CA LYS A 66 -11.80 -2.81 -6.16
C LYS A 66 -11.60 -1.44 -6.82
N THR A 67 -10.73 -0.60 -6.29
CA THR A 67 -10.41 0.69 -6.91
C THR A 67 -9.83 0.51 -8.31
N LEU A 68 -8.89 -0.41 -8.50
CA LEU A 68 -8.29 -0.66 -9.82
C LEU A 68 -9.32 -1.18 -10.81
N VAL A 69 -10.14 -2.16 -10.41
CA VAL A 69 -11.21 -2.71 -11.26
C VAL A 69 -12.22 -1.62 -11.64
N ASN A 70 -12.60 -0.75 -10.69
CA ASN A 70 -13.51 0.37 -10.97
C ASN A 70 -12.89 1.40 -11.92
N ALA A 71 -11.57 1.59 -11.89
CA ALA A 71 -10.88 2.52 -12.78
C ALA A 71 -10.86 2.03 -14.24
N LEU A 72 -10.96 0.71 -14.47
CA LEU A 72 -11.08 0.14 -15.81
C LEU A 72 -12.42 0.47 -16.49
N HIS A 73 -13.42 0.95 -15.75
CA HIS A 73 -14.71 1.33 -16.31
C HIS A 73 -14.65 2.73 -16.95
N PRO A 74 -15.10 2.91 -18.22
CA PRO A 74 -15.02 4.17 -18.99
C PRO A 74 -15.71 5.39 -18.36
N ARG A 75 -16.54 5.19 -17.32
CA ARG A 75 -17.28 6.25 -16.62
C ARG A 75 -16.48 6.95 -15.52
N HIS A 76 -15.30 6.44 -15.18
CA HIS A 76 -14.46 7.00 -14.12
C HIS A 76 -13.25 7.73 -14.70
N HIS A 77 -12.65 8.65 -13.91
CA HIS A 77 -11.43 9.38 -14.24
C HIS A 77 -10.35 8.47 -14.84
N SER A 78 -9.41 9.02 -15.62
CA SER A 78 -8.35 8.23 -16.24
C SER A 78 -7.66 7.31 -15.22
N ILE A 79 -7.35 6.07 -15.62
CA ILE A 79 -6.70 5.07 -14.75
C ILE A 79 -5.42 5.63 -14.12
N GLU A 80 -4.70 6.47 -14.86
CA GLU A 80 -3.53 7.21 -14.36
C GLU A 80 -3.86 8.07 -13.14
N HIS A 81 -4.95 8.86 -13.21
CA HIS A 81 -5.40 9.70 -12.11
C HIS A 81 -5.77 8.87 -10.87
N THR A 82 -6.49 7.77 -11.06
CA THR A 82 -6.90 6.89 -9.95
C THR A 82 -5.69 6.22 -9.28
N ILE A 83 -4.74 5.69 -10.06
CA ILE A 83 -3.52 5.07 -9.54
C ILE A 83 -2.67 6.10 -8.79
N HIS A 84 -2.51 7.30 -9.36
CA HIS A 84 -1.75 8.38 -8.75
C HIS A 84 -2.27 8.70 -7.33
N TRP A 85 -3.57 8.97 -7.20
CA TRP A 85 -4.18 9.29 -5.92
C TRP A 85 -4.23 8.10 -4.96
N GLN A 86 -4.40 6.88 -5.46
CA GLN A 86 -4.32 5.68 -4.64
C GLN A 86 -2.93 5.55 -4.01
N ASN A 87 -1.86 5.66 -4.81
CA ASN A 87 -0.48 5.59 -4.33
C ASN A 87 -0.19 6.70 -3.30
N TRP A 88 -0.62 7.93 -3.58
CA TRP A 88 -0.47 9.04 -2.65
C TRP A 88 -1.15 8.74 -1.29
N ARG A 89 -2.41 8.28 -1.30
CA ARG A 89 -3.15 7.94 -0.07
C ARG A 89 -2.49 6.80 0.69
N ASP A 90 -2.00 5.79 -0.01
CA ASP A 90 -1.41 4.61 0.60
C ASP A 90 -0.08 4.94 1.27
N ARG A 91 0.77 5.76 0.62
CA ARG A 91 2.00 6.30 1.25
C ARG A 91 1.68 7.19 2.44
N HIS A 92 0.66 8.04 2.31
CA HIS A 92 0.24 8.93 3.39
C HIS A 92 -0.26 8.14 4.59
N ARG A 93 -1.09 7.11 4.37
CA ARG A 93 -1.58 6.20 5.42
C ARG A 93 -0.45 5.44 6.09
N ALA A 94 0.50 4.92 5.31
CA ALA A 94 1.68 4.25 5.85
C ALA A 94 2.50 5.20 6.75
N ARG A 95 2.75 6.43 6.28
CA ARG A 95 3.45 7.47 7.06
C ARG A 95 2.70 7.85 8.34
N ALA A 96 1.38 8.05 8.26
CA ALA A 96 0.56 8.35 9.42
C ALA A 96 0.58 7.21 10.45
N ARG A 97 0.49 5.95 10.01
CA ARG A 97 0.61 4.77 10.88
C ARG A 97 1.99 4.69 11.54
N TRP A 98 3.06 4.93 10.79
CA TRP A 98 4.42 4.96 11.31
C TRP A 98 4.55 5.96 12.46
N HIS A 99 4.11 7.21 12.25
CA HIS A 99 4.17 8.24 13.31
C HIS A 99 3.28 7.90 14.50
N HIS A 100 2.08 7.36 14.25
CA HIS A 100 1.19 6.89 15.31
C HIS A 100 1.86 5.81 16.17
N GLN A 101 2.51 4.83 15.54
CA GLN A 101 3.22 3.77 16.24
C GLN A 101 4.42 4.30 17.02
N ARG A 102 5.22 5.21 16.45
CA ARG A 102 6.34 5.84 17.18
C ARG A 102 5.86 6.57 18.42
N THR A 103 4.73 7.27 18.33
CA THR A 103 4.10 7.92 19.49
C THR A 103 3.65 6.91 20.54
N ARG A 104 3.14 5.74 20.14
CA ARG A 104 2.83 4.66 21.08
C ARG A 104 4.07 4.14 21.81
N LEU A 105 5.19 3.95 21.10
CA LEU A 105 6.45 3.51 21.70
C LEU A 105 7.07 4.52 22.67
N ARG A 106 6.76 5.82 22.52
CA ARG A 106 7.16 6.87 23.48
C ARG A 106 6.34 6.86 24.77
N ARG A 107 5.14 6.28 24.75
CA ARG A 107 4.30 6.22 25.94
C ARG A 107 4.82 5.11 26.84
N PRO A 108 5.03 5.36 28.15
CA PRO A 108 5.33 4.28 29.08
C PRO A 108 4.19 3.24 29.04
N PRO A 109 4.49 1.94 29.17
CA PRO A 109 3.47 0.90 29.15
C PRO A 109 2.43 1.18 30.23
N GLN A 110 1.17 1.38 29.84
CA GLN A 110 0.09 1.81 30.73
C GLN A 110 -0.46 0.67 31.61
N HIS A 111 0.21 -0.47 31.70
CA HIS A 111 -0.18 -1.59 32.56
C HIS A 111 1.05 -2.23 33.20
N ALA A 112 1.43 -1.73 34.38
CA ALA A 112 2.03 -2.60 35.39
C ALA A 112 0.87 -3.37 36.00
N TYR A 113 0.68 -4.63 35.60
CA TYR A 113 -0.18 -5.51 36.40
C TYR A 113 0.42 -5.52 37.82
N PRO A 114 -0.35 -5.19 38.88
CA PRO A 114 0.13 -5.44 40.22
C PRO A 114 0.39 -6.94 40.32
N GLN A 115 1.63 -7.30 40.67
CA GLN A 115 1.99 -8.67 40.98
C GLN A 115 1.11 -9.07 42.18
N LEU A 116 0.17 -9.99 41.97
CA LEU A 116 -0.58 -10.59 43.06
C LEU A 116 0.37 -11.55 43.77
N THR A 117 0.88 -11.10 44.92
CA THR A 117 1.69 -11.89 45.86
C THR A 117 0.85 -12.95 46.55
#